data_AF-F7SB46-F1
#
_entry.id   AF-F7SB46-F1
#
_cell.length_a   1.000
_cell.length_b   1.000
_cell.length_c   1.000
_cell.angle_alpha   90.00
_cell.angle_beta   90.00
_cell.angle_gamma   90.00
#
_symmetry.space_group_name_H-M   'P 1'
#
loop_
_entity.id
_entity.type
_entity.pdbx_description
1 polymer ?
#
loop_
_entity_poly.entity_id
_entity_poly.type
_entity_poly.pdbx_seq_one_letter_code
_entity_poly.pdbx_strand_id
1 'polypeptide(L)'
;MGAAQRDCARLAAPRVLLMYGGHDDVIPPHATAACWRAIPRGARATLAWYPAGDHLMLLDHERRTPIGDILSFLRHNRRPLPSAAATDAMIFLAEH
;
A
#
# COMPACT_ATOMS: atom_id res chain seq x y z
N MET A 1 -12.51 5.91 -11.72
CA MET A 1 -11.05 6.16 -11.66
C MET A 1 -10.68 7.27 -12.65
N GLY A 2 -9.73 8.16 -12.34
CA GLY A 2 -9.55 9.42 -13.08
C GLY A 2 -8.22 10.12 -12.79
N ALA A 3 -8.23 11.45 -12.66
CA ALA A 3 -7.02 12.26 -12.46
C ALA A 3 -6.18 11.83 -11.25
N ALA A 4 -6.82 11.60 -10.10
CA ALA A 4 -6.12 11.21 -8.86
C ALA A 4 -5.23 9.96 -9.00
N GLN A 5 -5.65 8.98 -9.79
CA GLN A 5 -4.86 7.77 -10.04
C GLN A 5 -3.61 8.06 -10.89
N ARG A 6 -3.73 8.95 -11.89
CA ARG A 6 -2.59 9.38 -12.72
C ARG A 6 -1.59 10.22 -11.95
N ASP A 7 -2.04 10.88 -10.90
CA ASP A 7 -1.23 11.75 -10.06
C ASP A 7 -0.20 10.96 -9.23
N CYS A 8 -0.34 9.63 -9.12
CA CYS A 8 0.67 8.76 -8.52
C CYS A 8 2.04 8.89 -9.22
N ALA A 9 2.06 9.24 -10.50
CA ALA A 9 3.29 9.54 -11.24
C ALA A 9 4.03 10.80 -10.75
N ARG A 10 3.35 11.65 -9.98
CA ARG A 10 3.90 12.89 -9.41
C ARG A 10 4.24 12.77 -7.92
N LEU A 11 4.24 11.56 -7.38
CA LEU A 11 4.54 11.34 -5.96
C LEU A 11 5.98 11.80 -5.65
N ALA A 12 6.08 12.91 -4.91
CA ALA A 12 7.35 13.57 -4.57
C ALA A 12 7.61 13.67 -3.05
N ALA A 13 6.77 13.07 -2.22
CA ALA A 13 6.93 13.12 -0.78
C ALA A 13 8.21 12.39 -0.31
N PRO A 14 8.87 12.86 0.78
CA PRO A 14 10.17 12.32 1.21
C PRO A 14 10.15 10.85 1.63
N ARG A 15 9.01 10.35 2.13
CA ARG A 15 8.77 8.94 2.45
C ARG A 15 7.26 8.70 2.54
N VAL A 16 6.78 7.63 1.93
CA VAL A 16 5.34 7.32 1.85
C VAL A 16 5.12 5.84 2.12
N LEU A 17 4.08 5.53 2.89
CA LEU A 17 3.53 4.18 3.03
C LEU A 17 2.16 4.18 2.32
N LEU A 18 2.00 3.30 1.33
CA LEU A 18 0.76 3.08 0.59
C LEU A 18 0.23 1.71 0.97
N MET A 19 -0.99 1.67 1.49
CA MET A 19 -1.61 0.46 2.05
C MET A 19 -2.86 0.12 1.24
N TYR A 20 -3.07 -1.16 0.95
CA TYR A 20 -4.25 -1.63 0.22
C TYR A 20 -4.77 -2.95 0.80
N GLY A 21 -6.09 -3.08 0.94
CA GLY A 21 -6.76 -4.29 1.39
C GLY A 21 -7.15 -5.17 0.20
N GLY A 22 -6.97 -6.49 0.32
CA GLY A 22 -7.32 -7.45 -0.73
C GLY A 22 -8.81 -7.68 -0.90
N HIS A 23 -9.62 -7.39 0.13
CA HIS A 23 -11.08 -7.44 0.10
C HIS A 23 -11.70 -6.03 -0.03
N ASP A 24 -10.98 -5.08 -0.62
CA ASP A 24 -11.50 -3.73 -0.84
C ASP A 24 -12.56 -3.71 -1.97
N ASP A 25 -13.84 -3.67 -1.57
CA ASP A 25 -14.99 -3.58 -2.48
C ASP A 25 -15.28 -2.15 -2.97
N VAL A 26 -14.54 -1.14 -2.50
CA VAL A 26 -14.73 0.27 -2.86
C VAL A 26 -13.73 0.69 -3.94
N ILE A 27 -12.46 0.33 -3.77
CA ILE A 27 -11.37 0.65 -4.68
C ILE A 27 -10.96 -0.63 -5.41
N PRO A 28 -11.29 -0.79 -6.70
CA PRO A 28 -11.00 -2.01 -7.43
C PRO A 28 -9.48 -2.24 -7.61
N PRO A 29 -9.01 -3.51 -7.57
CA PRO A 29 -7.58 -3.86 -7.62
C PRO A 29 -6.79 -3.25 -8.78
N HIS A 30 -7.34 -3.31 -9.99
CA HIS A 30 -6.68 -2.79 -11.19
C HIS A 30 -6.32 -1.30 -11.07
N ALA A 31 -7.08 -0.54 -10.28
CA ALA A 31 -6.85 0.87 -10.12
C ALA A 31 -5.68 1.16 -9.18
N THR A 32 -5.63 0.46 -8.05
CA THR A 32 -4.49 0.48 -7.12
C THR A 32 -3.22 0.05 -7.87
N ALA A 33 -3.28 -1.06 -8.61
CA ALA A 33 -2.14 -1.56 -9.38
C ALA A 33 -1.63 -0.53 -10.40
N ALA A 34 -2.52 0.10 -11.17
CA ALA A 34 -2.11 1.13 -12.13
C ALA A 34 -1.57 2.41 -11.45
N CYS A 35 -2.08 2.81 -10.28
CA CYS A 35 -1.46 3.89 -9.50
C CYS A 35 -0.05 3.50 -9.04
N TRP A 36 0.12 2.31 -8.45
CA TRP A 36 1.39 1.84 -7.92
C TRP A 36 2.46 1.69 -9.02
N ARG A 37 2.09 1.20 -10.21
CA ARG A 37 2.99 1.13 -11.38
C ARG A 37 3.41 2.50 -11.89
N ALA A 38 2.57 3.51 -11.72
CA ALA A 38 2.87 4.86 -12.16
C ALA A 38 3.88 5.57 -11.22
N ILE A 39 4.05 5.09 -9.98
CA ILE A 39 4.98 5.71 -9.02
C ILE A 39 6.41 5.68 -9.56
N PRO A 40 7.14 6.82 -9.56
CA PRO A 40 8.52 6.86 -10.03
C PRO A 40 9.41 5.90 -9.23
N ARG A 41 10.28 5.14 -9.91
CA ARG A 41 11.21 4.18 -9.26
C ARG A 41 12.14 4.82 -8.21
N GLY A 42 12.40 6.12 -8.33
CA GLY A 42 13.20 6.90 -7.37
C GLY A 42 12.42 7.42 -6.16
N ALA A 43 11.09 7.29 -6.14
CA ALA A 43 10.27 7.69 -5.01
C ALA A 43 10.50 6.75 -3.82
N ARG A 44 10.54 7.32 -2.61
CA ARG A 44 10.66 6.55 -1.36
C ARG A 44 9.30 6.06 -0.89
N ALA A 45 8.65 5.27 -1.75
CA ALA A 45 7.35 4.68 -1.49
C ALA A 45 7.51 3.22 -1.03
N THR A 46 6.89 2.89 0.10
CA THR A 46 6.69 1.52 0.56
C THR A 46 5.27 1.12 0.20
N LEU A 47 5.12 0.10 -0.63
CA LEU A 47 3.83 -0.51 -0.96
C LEU A 47 3.56 -1.62 0.05
N ALA A 48 2.33 -1.71 0.53
CA ALA A 48 1.89 -2.71 1.47
C ALA A 48 0.51 -3.21 1.05
N TRP A 49 0.40 -4.51 0.80
CA TRP A 49 -0.86 -5.16 0.48
C TRP A 49 -1.22 -6.15 1.58
N TYR A 50 -2.47 -6.11 2.02
CA TYR A 50 -3.01 -6.96 3.09
C TYR A 50 -4.10 -7.84 2.48
N PRO A 51 -3.79 -9.09 2.06
CA PRO A 51 -4.72 -9.93 1.30
C PRO A 51 -6.09 -10.11 1.95
N ALA A 52 -6.12 -10.24 3.28
CA ALA A 52 -7.34 -10.41 4.06
C ALA A 52 -8.00 -9.10 4.52
N GLY A 53 -7.40 -7.94 4.24
CA GLY A 53 -7.87 -6.64 4.72
C GLY A 53 -9.03 -6.09 3.91
N ASP A 54 -10.04 -5.58 4.60
CA ASP A 54 -11.18 -4.88 3.99
C ASP A 54 -10.83 -3.41 3.66
N HIS A 55 -11.75 -2.65 3.08
CA HIS A 55 -11.53 -1.21 2.81
C HIS A 55 -11.15 -0.42 4.08
N LEU A 56 -11.78 -0.74 5.22
CA LEU A 56 -11.53 -0.09 6.51
C LEU A 56 -10.55 -0.89 7.38
N MET A 57 -9.36 -1.22 6.83
CA MET A 57 -8.34 -2.08 7.47
C MET A 57 -7.92 -1.72 8.89
N LEU A 58 -8.14 -0.47 9.33
CA LEU A 58 -7.78 -0.04 10.68
C LEU A 58 -8.90 -0.25 11.71
N LEU A 59 -10.09 -0.61 11.24
CA LEU A 59 -11.30 -0.85 12.03
C LEU A 59 -11.78 -2.30 11.96
N ASP A 60 -11.23 -3.11 11.05
CA ASP A 60 -11.61 -4.50 10.83
C ASP A 60 -11.03 -5.47 11.88
N HIS A 61 -11.23 -6.77 11.67
CA HIS A 61 -10.74 -7.85 12.53
C HIS A 61 -9.21 -8.04 12.47
N GLU A 62 -8.59 -7.73 11.33
CA GLU A 62 -7.16 -7.93 11.07
C GLU A 62 -6.31 -6.69 11.42
N ARG A 63 -6.94 -5.59 11.85
CA ARG A 63 -6.35 -4.27 12.14
C ARG A 63 -5.02 -4.26 12.91
N ARG A 64 -4.75 -5.27 13.74
CA ARG A 64 -3.51 -5.37 14.51
C ARG A 64 -2.27 -5.33 13.60
N THR A 65 -2.32 -6.02 12.48
CA THR A 65 -1.20 -6.12 11.52
C THR A 65 -0.92 -4.78 10.82
N PRO A 66 -1.87 -4.16 10.10
CA PRO A 66 -1.63 -2.85 9.45
C PRO A 66 -1.29 -1.74 10.46
N ILE A 67 -1.86 -1.74 11.66
CA ILE A 67 -1.48 -0.80 12.72
C ILE A 67 -0.01 -1.00 13.14
N GLY A 68 0.43 -2.25 13.31
CA GLY A 68 1.83 -2.57 13.63
C GLY A 68 2.81 -2.08 12.58
N ASP A 69 2.45 -2.23 11.30
CA ASP A 69 3.25 -1.75 10.18
C ASP A 69 3.31 -0.22 10.12
N ILE A 70 2.18 0.48 10.32
CA ILE A 70 2.15 1.94 10.43
C ILE A 70 3.07 2.41 11.55
N LEU A 71 2.96 1.81 12.74
CA LEU A 71 3.79 2.19 13.90
C LEU A 71 5.28 1.96 13.62
N SER A 72 5.63 0.84 12.98
CA SER A 72 7.02 0.56 12.59
C SER A 72 7.53 1.57 11.55
N PHE A 73 6.73 1.83 10.51
CA PHE A 73 7.07 2.78 9.45
C PHE A 73 7.30 4.18 10.00
N LEU A 74 6.48 4.63 10.95
CA LEU A 74 6.63 5.95 11.59
C LEU A 74 7.87 6.02 12.49
N ARG A 75 8.13 4.98 13.28
CA ARG A 75 9.23 4.96 14.27
C ARG A 75 10.59 4.65 13.64
N HIS A 76 10.62 4.00 12.49
CA HIS A 76 11.85 3.46 11.91
C HIS A 76 11.98 3.82 10.43
N ASN A 77 12.93 4.68 10.13
CA ASN A 77 13.13 5.20 8.76
C ASN A 77 13.81 4.21 7.80
N ARG A 78 14.33 3.08 8.30
CA ARG A 78 15.17 2.14 7.53
C ARG A 78 14.85 0.67 7.79
N ARG A 79 13.83 0.38 8.60
CA ARG A 79 13.43 -1.00 8.88
C ARG A 79 12.34 -1.43 7.89
N PRO A 80 12.33 -2.69 7.44
CA PRO A 80 11.20 -3.22 6.70
C PRO A 80 9.93 -3.19 7.56
N LEU A 81 8.77 -3.33 6.92
CA LEU A 81 7.53 -3.58 7.63
C LEU A 81 7.65 -4.90 8.41
N PRO A 82 7.14 -4.97 9.66
CA PRO A 82 7.12 -6.21 10.44
C PRO A 82 6.33 -7.34 9.78
N SER A 83 5.28 -7.02 9.02
CA SER A 83 4.47 -8.01 8.31
C SER A 83 5.05 -8.39 6.94
N ALA A 84 4.41 -9.38 6.30
CA ALA A 84 4.70 -9.77 4.92
C ALA A 84 4.14 -8.79 3.86
N ALA A 85 3.39 -7.73 4.27
CA ALA A 85 2.62 -6.90 3.35
C ALA A 85 3.46 -6.23 2.24
N ALA A 86 4.73 -5.95 2.50
CA ALA A 86 5.64 -5.42 1.48
C ALA A 86 6.00 -6.47 0.41
N THR A 87 6.19 -7.72 0.82
CA THR A 87 6.38 -8.85 -0.10
C THR A 87 5.08 -9.15 -0.84
N ASP A 88 3.95 -9.17 -0.13
CA ASP A 88 2.64 -9.42 -0.72
C ASP A 88 2.27 -8.35 -1.76
N ALA A 89 2.65 -7.09 -1.54
CA ALA A 89 2.49 -6.03 -2.54
C ALA A 89 3.21 -6.32 -3.88
N MET A 90 4.33 -7.05 -3.85
CA MET A 90 5.02 -7.48 -5.07
C MET A 90 4.23 -8.57 -5.80
N ILE A 91 3.62 -9.49 -5.07
CA ILE A 91 2.75 -10.54 -5.61
C ILE A 91 1.52 -9.88 -6.24
N PHE A 92 0.88 -8.96 -5.52
CA PHE A 92 -0.27 -8.20 -6.01
C PHE A 92 -0.02 -7.54 -7.37
N LEU A 93 1.13 -6.86 -7.55
CA LEU A 93 1.51 -6.21 -8.80
C LEU A 93 1.85 -7.16 -9.95
N ALA A 94 2.20 -8.41 -9.64
CA ALA A 94 2.39 -9.46 -10.63
C ALA A 94 1.05 -10.04 -11.12
N GLU A 95 0.03 -10.02 -10.27
CA GLU A 95 -1.30 -10.58 -10.54
C GLU A 95 -2.30 -9.58 -11.15
N HIS A 96 -2.14 -8.28 -10.86
CA HIS A 96 -3.04 -7.18 -11.28
C HIS A 96 -2.27 -6.08 -11.96
#